data_AF-A0A836X050-F1
#
_entry.id   AF-A0A836X050-F1
#
_cell.length_a   1.000
_cell.length_b   1.000
_cell.length_c   1.000
_cell.angle_alpha   90.00
_cell.angle_beta   90.00
_cell.angle_gamma   90.00
#
_symmetry.space_group_name_H-M   'P 1'
#
loop_
_entity.id
_entity.type
_entity.pdbx_description
1 polymer ?
#
loop_
_entity_poly.entity_id
_entity_poly.type
_entity_poly.pdbx_seq_one_letter_code
_entity_poly.pdbx_strand_id
1 'polypeptide(L)'
;MMTSTAPRNCLRDVACHVLNTQDPKTKAALTQEIASHWFSGRLRGPERNSALPPDRPARPKTPTLVAPRDVPKRARSRPDVLLHAVAHIELNAIDLVWDMIARFSNPSLPQAFMSDWVQVAADEARHFP
;
A
#
# COMPACT_ATOMS: atom_id res chain seq x y z
N MET A 1 -1.46 -27.23 5.08
CA MET A 1 -0.25 -26.58 5.63
C MET A 1 -0.70 -25.40 6.48
N MET A 2 -0.33 -25.38 7.75
CA MET A 2 -0.79 -24.40 8.73
C MET A 2 -0.16 -23.03 8.45
N THR A 3 -0.95 -22.04 8.05
CA THR A 3 -0.52 -20.64 8.11
C THR A 3 -0.58 -20.21 9.56
N SER A 4 0.57 -20.20 10.23
CA SER A 4 0.72 -19.50 11.50
C SER A 4 0.51 -18.01 11.23
N THR A 5 -0.67 -17.48 11.61
CA THR A 5 -0.91 -16.03 11.56
C THR A 5 -0.17 -15.43 12.75
N ALA A 6 1.10 -15.08 12.53
CA ALA A 6 1.81 -14.25 13.49
C ALA A 6 0.97 -12.97 13.76
N PRO A 7 0.89 -12.49 15.01
CA PRO A 7 0.21 -11.24 15.29
C PRO A 7 0.83 -10.14 14.44
N ARG A 8 0.01 -9.42 13.64
CA ARG A 8 0.45 -8.34 12.74
C ARG A 8 0.82 -7.09 13.54
N ASN A 9 1.86 -7.21 14.37
CA ASN A 9 2.26 -6.18 15.30
C ASN A 9 3.57 -5.49 14.88
N CYS A 10 4.14 -5.88 13.73
CA CYS A 10 5.33 -5.23 13.16
C CYS A 10 5.00 -4.56 11.82
N LEU A 11 5.80 -3.55 11.47
CA LEU A 11 5.59 -2.72 10.28
C LEU A 11 5.58 -3.51 8.96
N ARG A 12 6.40 -4.57 8.85
CA ARG A 12 6.46 -5.40 7.63
C ARG A 12 5.20 -6.26 7.46
N ASP A 13 4.64 -6.80 8.55
CA ASP A 13 3.42 -7.60 8.49
C ASP A 13 2.22 -6.77 8.04
N VAL A 14 2.09 -5.56 8.60
CA VAL A 14 1.00 -4.65 8.21
C VAL A 14 1.20 -4.11 6.79
N ALA A 15 2.44 -3.87 6.35
CA ALA A 15 2.72 -3.55 4.95
C ALA A 15 2.26 -4.67 4.01
N CYS A 16 2.58 -5.92 4.32
CA CYS A 16 2.09 -7.07 3.55
C CYS A 16 0.57 -7.18 3.60
N HIS A 17 -0.07 -6.83 4.72
CA HIS A 17 -1.51 -6.80 4.81
C HIS A 17 -2.12 -5.76 3.85
N VAL A 18 -1.59 -4.54 3.82
CA VAL A 18 -2.04 -3.49 2.89
C VAL A 18 -1.87 -3.92 1.44
N LEU A 19 -0.70 -4.49 1.10
CA LEU A 19 -0.41 -4.96 -0.26
C LEU A 19 -1.35 -6.09 -0.70
N ASN A 20 -1.88 -6.89 0.23
CA ASN A 20 -2.85 -7.95 -0.08
C ASN A 20 -4.31 -7.46 -0.13
N THR A 21 -4.60 -6.20 0.23
CA THR A 21 -5.95 -5.62 0.16
C THR A 21 -6.29 -5.26 -1.28
N GLN A 22 -7.37 -5.82 -1.83
CA GLN A 22 -7.77 -5.63 -3.23
C GLN A 22 -8.52 -4.31 -3.47
N ASP A 23 -9.48 -4.00 -2.59
CA ASP A 23 -10.33 -2.82 -2.75
C ASP A 23 -9.56 -1.52 -2.45
N PRO A 24 -9.51 -0.55 -3.38
CA PRO A 24 -8.75 0.69 -3.21
C PRO A 24 -9.18 1.51 -1.99
N LYS A 25 -10.49 1.62 -1.73
CA LYS A 25 -11.01 2.41 -0.60
C LYS A 25 -10.63 1.76 0.73
N THR A 26 -10.82 0.45 0.83
CA THR A 26 -10.40 -0.34 1.99
C THR A 26 -8.90 -0.25 2.19
N LYS A 27 -8.09 -0.25 1.12
CA LYS A 27 -6.64 -0.09 1.18
C LYS A 27 -6.22 1.29 1.72
N ALA A 28 -6.84 2.35 1.23
CA ALA A 28 -6.59 3.71 1.71
C ALA A 28 -6.99 3.87 3.18
N ALA A 29 -8.17 3.38 3.58
CA ALA A 29 -8.63 3.40 4.97
C ALA A 29 -7.70 2.62 5.90
N LEU A 30 -7.30 1.41 5.51
CA LEU A 30 -6.35 0.58 6.24
C LEU A 30 -4.98 1.26 6.38
N THR A 31 -4.54 1.97 5.34
CA THR A 31 -3.29 2.75 5.38
C THR A 31 -3.35 3.85 6.45
N GLN A 32 -4.47 4.59 6.55
CA GLN A 32 -4.67 5.60 7.60
C GLN A 32 -4.67 4.99 9.01
N GLU A 33 -5.37 3.86 9.18
CA GLU A 33 -5.42 3.15 10.45
C GLU A 33 -4.02 2.72 10.91
N ILE A 34 -3.26 2.09 10.02
CA ILE A 34 -1.89 1.63 10.30
C ILE A 34 -0.98 2.82 10.60
N ALA A 35 -1.07 3.91 9.84
CA ALA A 35 -0.28 5.11 10.11
C ALA A 35 -0.58 5.67 11.51
N SER A 36 -1.85 5.73 11.91
CA SER A 36 -2.25 6.12 13.26
C SER A 36 -1.66 5.19 14.33
N HIS A 37 -1.69 3.87 14.09
CA HIS A 37 -1.07 2.89 14.99
C HIS A 37 0.45 3.03 15.07
N TRP A 38 1.13 3.35 13.96
CA TRP A 38 2.57 3.60 13.93
C TRP A 38 2.95 4.82 14.76
N PHE A 39 2.32 5.98 14.49
CA PHE A 39 2.66 7.23 15.17
C PHE A 39 2.22 7.27 16.64
N SER A 40 1.26 6.43 17.04
CA SER A 40 0.89 6.24 18.45
C SER A 40 1.75 5.19 19.18
N GLY A 41 2.75 4.59 18.51
CA GLY A 41 3.64 3.60 19.11
C GLY A 41 3.00 2.22 19.33
N ARG A 42 1.83 1.95 18.72
CA ARG A 42 1.12 0.66 18.81
C ARG A 42 1.67 -0.39 17.84
N LEU A 43 2.50 0.01 16.88
CA LEU A 43 3.21 -0.87 15.96
C LEU A 43 4.70 -0.87 16.24
N ARG A 44 5.30 -2.07 16.19
CA ARG A 44 6.75 -2.24 16.25
C ARG A 44 7.37 -1.97 14.90
N GLY A 45 8.66 -1.63 14.91
CA GLY A 45 9.49 -1.51 13.71
C GLY A 45 9.54 -2.79 12.87
N PRO A 46 10.17 -2.74 11.69
CA PRO A 46 10.29 -3.90 10.81
C PRO A 46 11.12 -5.03 11.46
N GLU A 47 10.62 -6.25 11.41
CA GLU A 47 11.30 -7.45 11.94
C GLU A 47 11.76 -8.36 10.78
N ARG A 48 12.96 -8.97 10.87
CA ARG A 48 13.53 -9.80 9.78
C ARG A 48 12.71 -11.06 9.46
N ASN A 49 12.08 -11.68 10.45
CA ASN A 49 11.38 -12.97 10.33
C ASN A 49 9.85 -12.80 10.20
N SER A 50 9.40 -11.74 9.53
CA SER A 50 7.98 -11.42 9.33
C SER A 50 7.50 -11.81 7.93
N ALA A 51 6.23 -11.52 7.61
CA ALA A 51 5.60 -11.91 6.35
C ALA A 51 6.41 -11.48 5.11
N LEU A 52 6.36 -12.32 4.07
CA LEU A 52 6.94 -12.00 2.77
C LEU A 52 5.95 -11.14 1.96
N PRO A 53 6.42 -10.08 1.29
CA PRO A 53 5.57 -9.28 0.42
C PRO A 53 5.05 -10.12 -0.75
N PRO A 54 3.81 -9.87 -1.23
CA PRO A 54 3.32 -10.50 -2.45
C PRO A 54 4.17 -10.08 -3.66
N ASP A 55 4.13 -10.86 -4.75
CA ASP A 55 4.86 -10.50 -5.98
C ASP A 55 4.36 -9.18 -6.58
N ARG A 56 3.06 -8.90 -6.42
CA ARG A 56 2.42 -7.65 -6.83
C ARG A 56 1.37 -7.24 -5.80
N PRO A 57 1.14 -5.93 -5.62
CA PRO A 57 0.02 -5.45 -4.85
C PRO A 57 -1.30 -5.98 -5.43
N ALA A 58 -2.19 -6.40 -4.56
CA ALA A 58 -3.50 -6.89 -4.92
C ALA A 58 -4.33 -5.77 -5.58
N ARG A 59 -5.14 -6.18 -6.55
CA ARG A 59 -6.03 -5.34 -7.35
C ARG A 59 -7.41 -6.01 -7.39
N PRO A 60 -8.50 -5.25 -7.57
CA PRO A 60 -9.81 -5.84 -7.83
C PRO A 60 -9.77 -6.66 -9.12
N LYS A 61 -10.73 -7.59 -9.27
CA LYS A 61 -10.85 -8.43 -10.48
C LYS A 61 -11.10 -7.62 -11.76
N THR A 62 -11.59 -6.39 -11.63
CA THR A 62 -11.90 -5.48 -12.73
C THR A 62 -11.30 -4.10 -12.47
N PRO A 63 -10.86 -3.37 -13.51
CA PRO A 63 -10.83 -3.78 -14.92
C PRO A 63 -9.75 -4.85 -15.19
N THR A 64 -9.97 -5.65 -16.22
CA THR A 64 -9.01 -6.67 -16.65
C THR A 64 -7.72 -6.00 -17.13
N LEU A 65 -6.57 -6.48 -16.66
CA LEU A 65 -5.27 -6.03 -17.15
C LEU A 65 -5.05 -6.54 -18.58
N VAL A 66 -4.87 -5.62 -19.52
CA VAL A 66 -4.57 -5.91 -20.92
C VAL A 66 -3.18 -5.39 -21.28
N ALA A 67 -2.58 -5.88 -22.36
CA ALA A 67 -1.29 -5.37 -22.80
C ALA A 67 -1.41 -3.90 -23.24
N PRO A 68 -0.33 -3.09 -23.19
CA PRO A 68 -0.38 -1.67 -23.56
C PRO A 68 -0.99 -1.40 -24.95
N ARG A 69 -0.80 -2.33 -25.90
CA ARG A 69 -1.34 -2.24 -27.27
C ARG A 69 -2.87 -2.44 -27.33
N ASP A 70 -3.43 -3.10 -26.33
CA ASP A 70 -4.85 -3.46 -26.22
C ASP A 70 -5.63 -2.48 -25.34
N VAL A 71 -4.97 -1.47 -24.77
CA VAL A 71 -5.61 -0.43 -23.97
C VAL A 71 -6.52 0.42 -24.88
N PRO A 72 -7.83 0.54 -24.57
CA PRO A 72 -8.74 1.36 -25.36
C PRO A 72 -8.25 2.81 -25.46
N LYS A 73 -8.43 3.43 -26.64
CA LYS A 73 -8.10 4.86 -26.81
C LYS A 73 -8.93 5.69 -25.84
N ARG A 74 -8.25 6.56 -25.08
CA ARG A 74 -8.90 7.47 -24.12
C ARG A 74 -9.92 8.35 -24.85
N ALA A 75 -11.13 8.44 -24.30
CA ALA A 75 -12.10 9.44 -24.72
C ALA A 75 -11.59 10.86 -24.39
N ARG A 76 -12.22 11.90 -24.98
CA ARG A 76 -11.89 13.31 -24.69
C ARG A 76 -11.84 13.57 -23.18
N SER A 77 -10.96 14.48 -22.75
CA SER A 77 -10.81 14.86 -21.34
C SER A 77 -12.15 15.29 -20.76
N ARG A 78 -12.62 14.56 -19.74
CA ARG A 78 -13.79 14.86 -18.94
C ARG A 78 -13.36 14.85 -17.47
N PRO A 79 -13.99 15.65 -16.58
CA PRO A 79 -13.59 15.74 -15.18
C PRO A 79 -13.52 14.39 -14.45
N ASP A 80 -14.43 13.46 -14.75
CA ASP A 80 -14.46 12.10 -14.20
C ASP A 80 -13.24 11.26 -14.62
N VAL A 81 -12.76 11.42 -15.86
CA VAL A 81 -11.55 10.74 -16.36
C VAL A 81 -10.30 11.27 -15.65
N LEU A 82 -10.24 12.57 -15.37
CA LEU A 82 -9.13 13.17 -14.61
C LEU A 82 -9.13 12.70 -13.16
N LEU A 83 -10.30 12.69 -12.50
CA LEU A 83 -10.43 12.20 -11.13
C LEU A 83 -10.02 10.72 -11.02
N HIS A 84 -10.45 9.90 -11.98
CA HIS A 84 -10.04 8.50 -12.05
C HIS A 84 -8.54 8.33 -12.26
N ALA A 85 -7.92 9.15 -13.12
CA ALA A 85 -6.48 9.13 -13.33
C ALA A 85 -5.70 9.50 -12.05
N VAL A 86 -6.16 10.53 -11.32
CA VAL A 86 -5.57 10.90 -10.01
C VAL A 86 -5.72 9.75 -9.02
N ALA A 87 -6.92 9.16 -8.88
CA ALA A 87 -7.14 8.02 -7.99
C ALA A 87 -6.17 6.85 -8.29
N HIS A 88 -5.87 6.60 -9.56
CA HIS A 88 -4.89 5.59 -9.97
C HIS A 88 -3.46 5.96 -9.59
N ILE A 89 -3.06 7.24 -9.71
CA ILE A 89 -1.73 7.72 -9.31
C ILE A 89 -1.57 7.55 -7.80
N GLU A 90 -2.54 8.02 -7.01
CA GLU A 90 -2.52 7.92 -5.55
C GLU A 90 -2.48 6.46 -5.07
N LEU A 91 -3.32 5.60 -5.65
CA LEU A 91 -3.32 4.18 -5.31
C LEU A 91 -1.98 3.52 -5.60
N ASN A 92 -1.37 3.83 -6.74
CA ASN A 92 -0.05 3.30 -7.08
C ASN A 92 1.04 3.83 -6.13
N ALA A 93 0.93 5.08 -5.66
CA ALA A 93 1.85 5.64 -4.69
C ALA A 93 1.73 4.94 -3.33
N ILE A 94 0.50 4.71 -2.84
CA ILE A 94 0.25 3.90 -1.63
C ILE A 94 0.92 2.52 -1.75
N ASP A 95 0.70 1.82 -2.87
CA ASP A 95 1.28 0.50 -3.08
C ASP A 95 2.81 0.53 -3.15
N LEU A 96 3.39 1.51 -3.83
CA LEU A 96 4.84 1.64 -3.97
C LEU A 96 5.49 1.85 -2.61
N VAL A 97 4.93 2.73 -1.77
CA VAL A 97 5.46 3.01 -0.44
C VAL A 97 5.40 1.77 0.45
N TRP A 98 4.26 1.07 0.48
CA TRP A 98 4.14 -0.16 1.27
C TRP A 98 5.02 -1.30 0.75
N ASP A 99 5.21 -1.42 -0.57
CA ASP A 99 6.13 -2.40 -1.17
C ASP A 99 7.60 -2.09 -0.78
N MET A 100 7.97 -0.81 -0.78
CA MET A 100 9.30 -0.37 -0.32
C MET A 100 9.53 -0.72 1.15
N ILE A 101 8.56 -0.42 2.02
CA ILE A 101 8.61 -0.80 3.44
C ILE A 101 8.70 -2.32 3.56
N ALA A 102 7.88 -3.09 2.84
CA ALA A 102 7.88 -4.53 2.96
C ALA A 102 9.19 -5.17 2.47
N ARG A 103 9.78 -4.69 1.37
CA ARG A 103 10.99 -5.30 0.78
C ARG A 103 12.29 -4.81 1.42
N PHE A 104 12.39 -3.51 1.73
CA PHE A 104 13.66 -2.87 2.06
C PHE A 104 13.77 -2.40 3.51
N SER A 105 12.74 -2.61 4.32
CA SER A 105 12.87 -2.35 5.75
C SER A 105 13.87 -3.31 6.42
N ASN A 106 14.73 -2.73 7.25
CA ASN A 106 15.77 -3.43 7.99
C ASN A 106 15.78 -2.91 9.42
N PRO A 107 15.80 -3.77 10.46
CA PRO A 107 15.90 -3.36 11.85
C PRO A 107 17.07 -2.41 12.16
N SER A 108 18.13 -2.41 11.34
CA SER A 108 19.28 -1.52 11.50
C SER A 108 19.04 -0.08 11.01
N LEU A 109 17.97 0.18 10.27
CA LEU A 109 17.64 1.53 9.81
C LEU A 109 17.03 2.35 10.96
N PRO A 110 17.29 3.66 11.03
CA PRO A 110 16.65 4.53 12.01
C PRO A 110 15.12 4.47 11.89
N GLN A 111 14.42 4.45 13.03
CA GLN A 111 12.95 4.43 13.04
C GLN A 111 12.36 5.61 12.27
N ALA A 112 12.98 6.79 12.36
CA ALA A 112 12.57 7.99 11.64
C ALA A 112 12.52 7.78 10.12
N PHE A 113 13.48 7.04 9.54
CA PHE A 113 13.49 6.74 8.12
C PHE A 113 12.25 5.93 7.69
N MET A 114 11.79 5.00 8.54
CA MET A 114 10.53 4.28 8.30
C MET A 114 9.31 5.18 8.54
N SER A 115 9.36 6.07 9.53
CA SER A 115 8.29 7.04 9.79
C SER A 115 8.05 7.97 8.61
N ASP A 116 9.09 8.40 7.91
CA ASP A 116 8.95 9.24 6.70
C ASP A 116 8.16 8.50 5.62
N TRP A 117 8.46 7.22 5.38
CA TRP A 117 7.69 6.41 4.43
C TRP A 117 6.24 6.19 4.89
N VAL A 118 6.01 5.91 6.18
CA VAL A 118 4.64 5.77 6.71
C VAL A 118 3.85 7.08 6.56
N GLN A 119 4.49 8.23 6.74
CA GLN A 119 3.88 9.54 6.52
C GLN A 119 3.48 9.73 5.06
N VAL A 120 4.36 9.42 4.10
CA VAL A 120 4.04 9.50 2.67
C VAL A 120 2.85 8.60 2.34
N ALA A 121 2.82 7.34 2.82
CA ALA A 121 1.67 6.46 2.60
C ALA A 121 0.36 7.06 3.14
N ALA A 122 0.41 7.70 4.32
CA ALA A 122 -0.74 8.38 4.92
C ALA A 122 -1.15 9.63 4.13
N ASP A 123 -0.23 10.33 3.49
CA ASP A 123 -0.57 11.50 2.67
C ASP A 123 -1.29 11.07 1.39
N GLU A 124 -0.77 10.07 0.66
CA GLU A 124 -1.42 9.60 -0.57
C GLU A 124 -2.76 8.90 -0.30
N ALA A 125 -2.88 8.21 0.83
CA ALA A 125 -4.17 7.66 1.26
C ALA A 125 -5.20 8.74 1.62
N ARG A 126 -4.77 9.96 1.96
CA ARG A 126 -5.66 11.11 2.19
C ARG A 126 -6.01 11.82 0.88
N HIS A 127 -5.10 11.82 -0.09
CA HIS A 127 -5.32 12.36 -1.43
C HIS A 127 -6.22 11.45 -2.29
N PHE A 128 -6.28 10.16 -1.98
CA PHE A 128 -7.15 9.22 -2.67
C PHE A 128 -8.65 9.64 -2.56
N PRO A 129 -9.34 9.87 -3.68
CA PRO A 129 -10.69 10.45 -3.71
C PRO A 129 -11.85 9.47 -3.44
#